data_AF-A0A1V5HXU4-F1
#
_entry.id   AF-A0A1V5HXU4-F1
#
_cell.length_a   1.000
_cell.length_b   1.000
_cell.length_c   1.000
_cell.angle_alpha   90.00
_cell.angle_beta   90.00
_cell.angle_gamma   90.00
#
_symmetry.space_group_name_H-M   'P 1'
#
loop_
_entity.id
_entity.type
_entity.pdbx_description
1 polymer ?
#
loop_
_entity_poly.entity_id
_entity_poly.type
_entity_poly.pdbx_seq_one_letter_code
_entity_poly.pdbx_strand_id
1 'polypeptide(L)'
;MLYPEFSKYKSFVDPQNPLVNAYKTKAGDTFYVEPGFYMGLQGFEEKRAKDIPAIMNALAAMVALHHQVVFTADYENPFIEKEGYVYKEISDLTDPLRIFVEDKSRGSDYGD
;
A
#
# COMPACT_ATOMS: atom_id res chain seq x y z
N MET A 1 14.52 -2.32 2.82
CA MET A 1 14.33 -1.11 1.99
C MET A 1 13.65 -0.08 2.86
N LEU A 2 14.12 1.17 2.92
CA LEU A 2 13.46 2.20 3.73
C LEU A 2 12.29 2.80 2.92
N TYR A 3 11.09 2.82 3.50
CA TYR A 3 9.92 3.50 2.91
C TYR A 3 9.69 4.81 3.68
N PRO A 4 10.16 5.96 3.17
CA PRO A 4 10.23 7.22 3.92
C PRO A 4 8.86 7.75 4.36
N GLU A 5 7.80 7.47 3.61
CA GLU A 5 6.40 7.85 3.87
C GLU A 5 5.88 7.24 5.18
N PHE A 6 6.51 6.15 5.62
CA PHE A 6 6.14 5.38 6.82
C PHE A 6 7.05 5.69 8.03
N SER A 7 8.00 6.61 7.89
CA SER A 7 8.95 6.99 8.94
C SER A 7 8.31 7.48 10.25
N LYS A 8 7.07 7.96 10.19
CA LYS A 8 6.28 8.38 11.37
C LYS A 8 5.80 7.22 12.25
N TYR A 9 5.84 5.98 11.75
CA TYR A 9 5.41 4.79 12.48
C TYR A 9 6.62 4.07 13.09
N LYS A 10 6.37 3.31 14.16
CA LYS A 10 7.43 2.49 14.77
C LYS A 10 7.62 1.23 13.92
N SER A 11 8.77 1.09 13.27
CA SER A 11 9.10 -0.14 12.55
C SER A 11 9.45 -1.29 13.51
N PHE A 12 9.20 -2.52 13.07
CA PHE A 12 9.67 -3.73 13.74
C PHE A 12 9.98 -4.82 12.70
N VAL A 13 10.74 -5.84 13.11
CA VAL A 13 11.01 -7.02 12.29
C VAL A 13 10.09 -8.15 12.74
N ASP A 14 9.37 -8.73 11.79
CA ASP A 14 8.63 -9.96 12.01
C ASP A 14 9.54 -11.16 11.70
N PRO A 15 9.85 -12.03 12.69
CA PRO A 15 10.72 -13.18 12.47
C PRO A 15 10.23 -14.17 11.40
N GLN A 16 8.91 -14.26 11.19
CA GLN A 16 8.32 -15.12 10.16
C GLN A 16 8.42 -14.50 8.77
N ASN A 17 8.48 -13.17 8.70
CA ASN A 17 8.45 -12.41 7.45
C ASN A 17 9.53 -11.31 7.47
N PRO A 18 10.82 -11.66 7.62
CA PRO A 18 11.88 -10.68 7.88
C PRO A 18 12.17 -9.75 6.71
N LEU A 19 11.66 -10.08 5.52
CA LEU A 19 11.84 -9.32 4.29
C LEU A 19 10.73 -8.29 4.04
N VAL A 20 9.65 -8.32 4.81
CA VAL A 20 8.54 -7.36 4.68
C VAL A 20 8.66 -6.26 5.70
N ASN A 21 8.34 -5.03 5.29
CA ASN A 21 8.32 -3.90 6.19
C ASN A 21 7.06 -3.94 7.08
N ALA A 22 7.26 -3.94 8.39
CA ALA A 22 6.19 -3.97 9.38
C ALA A 22 6.25 -2.75 10.30
N TYR A 23 5.08 -2.22 10.64
CA TYR A 23 4.93 -0.96 11.35
C TYR A 23 3.85 -1.03 12.43
N LYS A 24 4.04 -0.24 13.50
CA LYS A 24 3.09 -0.08 14.59
C LYS A 24 2.70 1.38 14.78
N THR A 25 1.41 1.64 14.92
CA THR A 25 0.86 2.97 15.24
C THR A 25 1.04 3.28 16.72
N LYS A 26 0.81 4.54 17.13
CA LYS A 26 0.79 4.93 18.54
C LYS A 26 -0.36 4.28 19.32
N ALA A 27 -1.47 3.98 18.66
CA ALA A 27 -2.65 3.33 19.26
C ALA A 27 -2.44 1.82 19.44
N GLY A 28 -1.41 1.25 18.81
CA GLY A 28 -1.04 -0.16 18.94
C GLY A 28 -1.42 -1.01 17.73
N ASP A 29 -2.10 -0.43 16.74
CA ASP A 29 -2.42 -1.07 15.46
C ASP A 29 -1.15 -1.46 14.72
N THR A 30 -1.24 -2.53 13.96
CA THR A 30 -0.10 -3.12 13.24
C THR A 30 -0.43 -3.28 11.78
N PHE A 31 0.53 -2.96 10.92
CA PHE A 31 0.36 -3.17 9.49
C PHE A 31 1.67 -3.52 8.80
N TYR A 32 1.54 -4.19 7.66
CA TYR A 32 2.63 -4.60 6.79
C TYR A 32 2.50 -3.90 5.44
N VAL A 33 3.64 -3.57 4.84
CA VAL A 33 3.71 -3.00 3.50
C VAL A 33 4.59 -3.91 2.66
N GLU A 34 3.96 -4.63 1.74
CA GLU A 34 4.67 -5.50 0.82
C GLU A 34 5.36 -4.70 -0.30
N PRO A 35 6.45 -5.22 -0.89
CA PRO A 35 7.14 -4.55 -1.99
C PRO A 35 6.24 -4.24 -3.18
N GLY A 36 5.32 -5.14 -3.54
CA GLY A 36 4.38 -4.96 -4.63
C GLY A 36 3.47 -3.75 -4.43
N PHE A 37 2.86 -3.65 -3.24
CA PHE A 37 2.04 -2.49 -2.89
C PHE A 37 2.84 -1.19 -2.93
N TYR A 38 4.06 -1.21 -2.38
CA TYR A 38 4.92 -0.03 -2.36
C TYR A 38 5.29 0.44 -3.77
N MET A 39 5.59 -0.48 -4.69
CA MET A 39 5.79 -0.12 -6.11
C MET A 39 4.55 0.55 -6.72
N GLY A 40 3.36 0.05 -6.38
CA GLY A 40 2.10 0.70 -6.76
C GLY A 40 2.00 2.13 -6.23
N LEU A 41 2.29 2.35 -4.94
CA LEU A 41 2.30 3.67 -4.32
C LEU A 41 3.31 4.62 -4.99
N GLN A 42 4.52 4.15 -5.30
CA GLN A 42 5.52 4.94 -6.03
C GLN A 42 5.02 5.34 -7.43
N GLY A 43 4.31 4.44 -8.13
CA GLY A 43 3.69 4.77 -9.41
C GLY A 43 2.65 5.90 -9.31
N PHE A 44 1.90 5.97 -8.19
CA PHE A 44 1.04 7.13 -7.89
C PHE A 44 1.85 8.37 -7.53
N GLU A 45 2.98 8.24 -6.82
CA GLU A 45 3.81 9.38 -6.47
C GLU A 45 4.36 10.07 -7.73
N GLU A 46 4.84 9.28 -8.69
CA GLU A 46 5.36 9.77 -9.97
C GLU A 46 4.30 10.48 -10.81
N LYS A 47 3.09 9.93 -10.89
CA LYS A 47 2.04 10.38 -11.82
C LYS A 47 1.01 11.31 -11.18
N ARG A 48 0.85 11.25 -9.86
CA ARG A 48 -0.19 11.90 -9.05
C ARG A 48 0.38 12.43 -7.72
N ALA A 49 1.60 12.96 -7.72
CA ALA A 49 2.30 13.47 -6.53
C ALA A 49 1.41 14.33 -5.59
N LYS A 50 0.58 15.21 -6.17
CA LYS A 50 -0.33 16.09 -5.41
C LYS A 50 -1.38 15.34 -4.58
N ASP A 51 -1.72 14.11 -4.98
CA ASP A 51 -2.78 13.29 -4.40
C ASP A 51 -2.22 12.32 -3.33
N ILE A 52 -0.89 12.18 -3.22
CA ILE A 52 -0.23 11.29 -2.24
C ILE A 52 -0.65 11.55 -0.80
N PRO A 53 -0.78 12.80 -0.31
CA PRO A 53 -1.29 13.05 1.03
C PRO A 53 -2.68 12.44 1.27
N ALA A 54 -3.56 12.44 0.26
CA ALA A 54 -4.89 11.84 0.37
C ALA A 54 -4.82 10.30 0.44
N ILE A 55 -3.98 9.68 -0.39
CA ILE A 55 -3.74 8.23 -0.39
C ILE A 55 -3.15 7.79 0.97
N MET A 56 -2.17 8.51 1.50
CA MET A 56 -1.56 8.21 2.80
C MET A 56 -2.54 8.40 3.97
N ASN A 57 -3.49 9.33 3.85
CA ASN A 57 -4.57 9.49 4.83
C ASN A 57 -5.57 8.34 4.76
N ALA A 58 -5.93 7.87 3.56
CA ALA A 58 -6.78 6.69 3.39
C ALA A 58 -6.11 5.42 3.95
N LEU A 59 -4.81 5.27 3.73
CA LEU A 59 -4.00 4.20 4.32
C LEU A 59 -4.09 4.23 5.85
N ALA A 60 -3.85 5.39 6.46
CA ALA A 60 -3.92 5.55 7.91
C ALA A 60 -5.34 5.27 8.46
N ALA A 61 -6.39 5.68 7.73
CA ALA A 61 -7.77 5.40 8.09
C ALA A 61 -8.10 3.90 8.03
N MET A 62 -7.58 3.17 7.02
CA MET A 62 -7.72 1.72 6.92
C MET A 62 -7.07 1.00 8.10
N VAL A 63 -5.85 1.41 8.48
CA VAL A 63 -5.17 0.85 9.65
C VAL A 63 -5.95 1.12 10.93
N ALA A 64 -6.50 2.32 11.10
CA ALA A 64 -7.30 2.67 12.28
C ALA A 64 -8.65 1.92 12.33
N LEU A 65 -9.25 1.63 11.18
CA LEU A 65 -10.53 0.92 11.08
C LEU A 65 -10.38 -0.58 11.36
N HIS A 66 -9.31 -1.20 10.86
CA HIS A 66 -9.14 -2.66 10.89
C HIS A 66 -8.14 -3.14 11.95
N HIS A 67 -7.31 -2.25 12.50
CA HIS A 67 -6.25 -2.52 13.49
C HIS A 67 -5.09 -3.43 13.02
N GLN A 68 -5.35 -4.33 12.06
CA GLN A 68 -4.43 -5.34 11.56
C GLN A 68 -4.55 -5.44 10.03
N VAL A 69 -3.60 -4.87 9.29
CA VAL A 69 -3.67 -4.75 7.82
C VAL A 69 -2.40 -5.23 7.13
N VAL A 70 -2.53 -5.98 6.04
CA VAL A 70 -1.45 -6.24 5.08
C VAL A 70 -1.75 -5.48 3.79
N PHE A 71 -0.90 -4.51 3.46
CA PHE A 71 -0.95 -3.82 2.18
C PHE A 71 -0.17 -4.62 1.14
N THR A 72 -0.88 -5.17 0.15
CA THR A 72 -0.37 -6.12 -0.84
C THR A 72 -0.67 -5.66 -2.27
N ALA A 73 0.04 -6.21 -3.26
CA ALA A 73 -0.27 -5.97 -4.67
C ALA A 73 -1.37 -6.88 -5.21
N ASP A 74 -1.56 -8.06 -4.60
CA ASP A 74 -2.52 -9.07 -5.01
C ASP A 74 -3.05 -9.77 -3.76
N TYR A 75 -4.32 -9.53 -3.41
CA TYR A 75 -4.92 -10.16 -2.23
C TYR A 75 -5.16 -11.67 -2.41
N GLU A 76 -5.24 -12.18 -3.66
CA GLU A 76 -5.39 -13.60 -3.94
C GLU A 76 -4.06 -14.35 -3.78
N ASN A 77 -2.94 -13.67 -4.04
CA ASN A 77 -1.58 -14.21 -3.93
C ASN A 77 -0.66 -13.25 -3.16
N PRO A 78 -0.90 -13.00 -1.86
CA PRO A 78 -0.10 -12.06 -1.08
C PRO A 78 1.32 -12.58 -0.87
N PHE A 79 2.29 -11.67 -0.70
CA PHE A 79 3.68 -12.07 -0.43
C PHE A 79 3.83 -12.70 0.95
N ILE A 80 3.00 -12.30 1.91
CA ILE A 80 2.94 -12.91 3.25
C ILE A 80 1.53 -13.29 3.65
N GLU A 81 1.42 -14.36 4.43
CA GLU A 81 0.17 -14.73 5.08
C GLU A 81 0.22 -14.37 6.58
N LYS A 82 -0.78 -13.63 7.02
CA LYS A 82 -1.03 -13.29 8.42
C LYS A 82 -2.47 -13.57 8.82
N GLU A 83 -2.62 -14.50 9.76
CA GLU A 83 -3.90 -14.82 10.38
C GLU A 83 -4.47 -13.60 11.13
N GLY A 84 -5.76 -13.32 10.91
CA GLY A 84 -6.48 -12.21 11.54
C GLY A 84 -6.24 -10.83 10.92
N TYR A 85 -5.41 -10.73 9.87
CA TYR A 85 -5.17 -9.48 9.16
C TYR A 85 -6.10 -9.36 7.95
N VAL A 86 -6.53 -8.13 7.65
CA VAL A 86 -7.20 -7.85 6.37
C VAL A 86 -6.17 -7.47 5.31
N TYR A 87 -6.43 -7.87 4.07
CA TYR A 87 -5.56 -7.58 2.93
C TYR A 87 -6.15 -6.42 2.14
N LYS A 88 -5.31 -5.46 1.78
CA LYS A 88 -5.70 -4.26 1.05
C LYS A 88 -4.73 -3.96 -0.07
N GLU A 89 -5.28 -3.77 -1.26
CA GLU A 89 -4.55 -3.34 -2.44
C GLU A 89 -4.51 -1.83 -2.54
N ILE A 90 -3.70 -1.30 -3.46
CA ILE A 90 -3.64 0.15 -3.69
C ILE A 90 -4.99 0.70 -4.18
N SER A 91 -5.73 -0.09 -4.97
CA SER A 91 -7.07 0.20 -5.48
C SER A 91 -8.11 0.40 -4.36
N ASP A 92 -8.03 -0.39 -3.28
CA ASP A 92 -8.88 -0.22 -2.08
C ASP A 92 -8.74 1.19 -1.47
N LEU A 93 -7.59 1.84 -1.65
CA LEU A 93 -7.34 3.19 -1.16
C LEU A 93 -7.72 4.25 -2.20
N THR A 94 -7.41 4.00 -3.47
CA THR A 94 -7.45 5.03 -4.52
C THR A 94 -8.81 5.15 -5.20
N ASP A 95 -9.54 4.04 -5.36
CA ASP A 95 -10.83 4.03 -6.06
C ASP A 95 -11.90 4.85 -5.33
N PRO A 96 -12.07 4.75 -4.00
CA PRO A 96 -13.00 5.61 -3.26
C PRO A 96 -12.66 7.11 -3.37
N LEU A 97 -11.38 7.42 -3.55
CA LEU A 97 -10.88 8.79 -3.73
C LEU A 97 -10.99 9.27 -5.19
N ARG A 98 -11.36 8.39 -6.13
CA ARG A 98 -11.35 8.66 -7.59
C ARG A 98 -9.99 9.11 -8.12
N ILE A 99 -8.91 8.61 -7.52
CA ILE A 99 -7.54 8.87 -7.97
C ILE A 99 -7.12 7.70 -8.83
N PHE A 100 -6.97 7.92 -10.13
CA PHE A 100 -6.61 6.87 -11.07
C PHE A 100 -5.28 7.16 -11.75
N VAL A 101 -4.49 6.12 -11.92
CA VAL A 101 -3.33 6.12 -12.82
C VAL A 101 -3.77 5.44 -14.10
N GLU A 102 -3.85 6.19 -15.20
CA GLU A 102 -4.07 5.58 -16.50
C GLU A 102 -2.84 4.75 -16.89
N ASP A 103 -3.09 3.49 -17.20
CA ASP A 103 -2.10 2.65 -17.86
C ASP A 103 -2.00 3.11 -19.32
N LYS A 104 -0.92 3.81 -19.66
CA LYS A 104 -0.63 4.18 -21.05
C LYS A 104 -0.19 2.97 -21.90
N SER A 105 -0.37 1.73 -21.43
CA SER A 105 -0.11 0.50 -22.20
C SER A 105 -1.32 0.01 -23.00
N ARG A 106 -2.13 0.89 -23.58
CA ARG A 106 -3.00 0.52 -24.71
C ARG A 106 -2.50 1.17 -26.00
N GLY A 107 -1.64 0.43 -26.69
CA GLY A 107 -1.51 0.38 -28.13
C GLY A 107 -0.93 1.61 -28.82
N SER A 108 0.35 1.52 -29.20
CA SER A 108 0.82 2.15 -30.43
C SER A 108 -0.07 1.76 -31.62
N ASP A 109 -0.44 2.77 -32.42
CA ASP A 109 -0.61 2.74 -33.87
C ASP A 109 -1.27 1.50 -34.50
N TYR A 110 -2.56 1.65 -34.82
CA TYR A 110 -3.03 1.29 -36.16
C TYR A 110 -3.85 2.48 -36.68
N GLY A 111 -3.14 3.46 -37.25
CA GLY A 111 -3.72 4.38 -38.21
C GLY A 111 -4.17 3.61 -39.45
N ASP A 112 -5.40 3.88 -39.88
CA ASP A 112 -5.97 3.48 -41.18
C ASP A 112 -5.26 4.22 -42.33
#